data_AF-A0A8H6C801-F1
#
_entry.id   AF-A0A8H6C801-F1
#
_cell.length_a   1.000
_cell.length_b   1.000
_cell.length_c   1.000
_cell.angle_alpha   90.00
_cell.angle_beta   90.00
_cell.angle_gamma   90.00
#
_symmetry.space_group_name_H-M   'P 1'
#
loop_
_entity.id
_entity.type
_entity.pdbx_description
1 polymer ?
#
loop_
_entity_poly.entity_id
_entity_poly.type
_entity_poly.pdbx_seq_one_letter_code
_entity_poly.pdbx_strand_id
1 'polypeptide(L)'
;MKAVLQRVASASVTVDSNLVSSIGKGVLVFAAVAKDDTRKEVESMAAKVLKLKMWPDESGGTWKQNVQDIKGEVLCVSQFTLLASTKKGNKPDFHGAAGGEEARELYDQFFAKVQELYEPAKVKNGVFQAMMEVDIQNSGPVTLEIDTNPHKGQDGNKKPGNEQGEHQQSRASADEGKGKVAESFQLPVELLD
;
A
#
# COMPACT_ATOMS: atom_id res chain seq x y z
N MET A 1 -3.62 -9.47 -8.92
CA MET A 1 -3.93 -8.05 -8.67
C MET A 1 -3.26 -7.72 -7.38
N LYS A 2 -2.56 -6.60 -7.33
CA LYS A 2 -1.86 -6.14 -6.13
C LYS A 2 -2.47 -4.83 -5.67
N ALA A 3 -2.59 -4.65 -4.36
CA ALA A 3 -3.07 -3.40 -3.80
C ALA A 3 -2.35 -3.03 -2.51
N VAL A 4 -2.23 -1.73 -2.27
CA VAL A 4 -1.86 -1.15 -0.98
C VAL A 4 -3.06 -0.38 -0.45
N LEU A 5 -3.54 -0.78 0.72
CA LEU A 5 -4.69 -0.19 1.40
C LEU A 5 -4.19 0.64 2.57
N GLN A 6 -4.69 1.87 2.68
CA GLN A 6 -4.38 2.76 3.78
C GLN A 6 -5.68 3.17 4.48
N ARG A 7 -5.67 3.04 5.81
CA ARG A 7 -6.76 3.59 6.63
C ARG A 7 -6.59 5.10 6.67
N VAL A 8 -7.60 5.84 6.23
CA VAL A 8 -7.51 7.30 6.14
C VAL A 8 -8.57 7.99 6.97
N ALA A 9 -8.20 9.12 7.56
CA ALA A 9 -9.16 10.10 8.08
C ALA A 9 -9.80 10.89 6.93
N SER A 10 -9.03 11.13 5.87
CA SER A 10 -9.47 11.66 4.58
C SER A 10 -8.40 11.38 3.51
N ALA A 11 -8.82 11.38 2.25
CA ALA A 11 -7.91 11.34 1.10
C ALA A 11 -8.53 12.04 -0.10
N SER A 12 -7.71 12.62 -0.96
CA SER A 12 -8.16 13.30 -2.18
C SER A 12 -7.22 13.09 -3.35
N VAL A 13 -7.76 13.28 -4.56
CA VAL A 13 -7.03 13.25 -5.82
C VAL A 13 -7.23 14.58 -6.53
N THR A 14 -6.12 15.20 -6.91
CA THR A 14 -6.06 16.37 -7.78
C THR A 14 -5.37 16.02 -9.10
N VAL A 15 -5.84 16.62 -10.18
CA VAL A 15 -5.23 16.58 -11.52
C VAL A 15 -5.13 18.01 -12.02
N ASP A 16 -3.93 18.43 -12.42
CA ASP A 16 -3.65 19.82 -12.83
C ASP A 16 -4.16 20.83 -11.78
N SER A 17 -3.91 20.55 -10.50
CA SER A 17 -4.37 21.32 -9.32
C SER A 17 -5.90 21.42 -9.13
N ASN A 18 -6.71 20.70 -9.91
CA ASN A 18 -8.15 20.64 -9.76
C ASN A 18 -8.56 19.41 -8.94
N LEU A 19 -9.39 19.61 -7.91
CA LEU A 19 -9.93 18.51 -7.11
C LEU A 19 -10.88 17.67 -7.98
N VAL A 20 -10.51 16.41 -8.21
CA VAL A 20 -11.33 15.46 -8.98
C VAL A 20 -12.17 14.58 -8.06
N SER A 21 -11.60 14.23 -6.91
CA SER A 21 -12.19 13.21 -6.03
C SER A 21 -11.71 13.38 -4.60
N SER A 22 -12.57 13.11 -3.64
CA SER A 22 -12.23 13.14 -2.22
C SER A 22 -13.12 12.18 -1.42
N ILE A 23 -12.56 11.65 -0.35
CA ILE A 23 -13.25 10.89 0.69
C ILE A 23 -12.91 11.43 2.08
N GLY A 24 -13.84 11.30 3.01
CA GLY A 24 -13.60 11.40 4.45
C GLY A 24 -13.04 10.10 5.01
N LYS A 25 -13.53 9.72 6.20
CA LYS A 25 -13.05 8.52 6.92
C LYS A 25 -13.28 7.26 6.08
N GLY A 26 -12.22 6.50 5.83
CA GLY A 26 -12.33 5.40 4.88
C GLY A 26 -11.04 4.66 4.59
N VAL A 27 -11.00 4.06 3.39
CA VAL A 27 -9.82 3.39 2.83
C VAL A 27 -9.40 4.06 1.53
N LEU A 28 -8.13 4.44 1.44
CA LEU A 28 -7.47 4.69 0.16
C LEU A 28 -6.88 3.38 -0.36
N VAL A 29 -7.17 3.05 -1.62
CA VAL A 29 -6.70 1.83 -2.29
C VAL A 29 -5.85 2.23 -3.49
N PHE A 30 -4.55 2.00 -3.41
CA PHE A 30 -3.69 1.95 -4.59
C PHE A 30 -3.80 0.55 -5.19
N ALA A 31 -4.32 0.42 -6.40
CA ALA A 31 -4.52 -0.87 -7.05
C ALA A 31 -3.71 -1.00 -8.36
N ALA A 32 -3.07 -2.14 -8.54
CA ALA A 32 -2.25 -2.48 -9.69
C ALA A 32 -2.74 -3.77 -10.34
N VAL A 33 -2.93 -3.70 -11.65
CA VAL A 33 -3.30 -4.83 -12.49
C VAL A 33 -2.01 -5.49 -13.02
N ALA A 34 -1.85 -6.78 -12.74
CA ALA A 34 -0.76 -7.61 -13.26
C ALA A 34 -1.14 -8.23 -14.61
N LYS A 35 -0.14 -8.63 -15.41
CA LYS A 35 -0.37 -9.22 -16.74
C LYS A 35 -1.18 -10.51 -16.74
N ASP A 36 -1.14 -11.27 -15.65
CA ASP A 36 -1.84 -12.54 -15.49
C ASP A 36 -3.17 -12.38 -14.73
N ASP A 37 -3.59 -11.14 -14.45
CA ASP A 37 -4.85 -10.90 -13.77
C ASP A 37 -6.04 -11.20 -14.65
N THR A 38 -7.03 -11.85 -14.05
CA THR A 38 -8.30 -12.09 -14.67
C THR A 38 -9.42 -11.47 -13.84
N ARG A 39 -10.65 -11.61 -14.33
CA ARG A 39 -11.85 -11.27 -13.57
C ARG A 39 -11.90 -11.93 -12.18
N LYS A 40 -11.31 -13.11 -12.01
CA LYS A 40 -11.25 -13.78 -10.71
C LYS A 40 -10.43 -12.98 -9.69
N GLU A 41 -9.27 -12.46 -10.10
CA GLU A 41 -8.41 -11.63 -9.26
C GLU A 41 -9.08 -10.30 -8.94
N VAL A 42 -9.77 -9.70 -9.91
CA VAL A 42 -10.61 -8.51 -9.73
C VAL A 42 -11.68 -8.73 -8.66
N GLU A 43 -12.48 -9.79 -8.78
CA GLU A 43 -13.55 -10.11 -7.84
C GLU A 43 -13.01 -10.40 -6.43
N SER A 44 -11.89 -11.13 -6.35
CA SER A 44 -11.22 -11.41 -5.08
C SER A 44 -10.69 -10.15 -4.41
N MET A 45 -10.04 -9.25 -5.16
CA MET A 45 -9.51 -8.00 -4.62
C MET A 45 -10.63 -7.08 -4.14
N ALA A 46 -11.68 -6.89 -4.93
CA ALA A 46 -12.82 -6.04 -4.56
C ALA A 46 -13.47 -6.52 -3.25
N ALA A 47 -13.67 -7.83 -3.09
CA ALA A 47 -14.20 -8.40 -1.85
C ALA A 47 -13.24 -8.18 -0.67
N LYS A 48 -11.92 -8.38 -0.87
CA LYS A 48 -10.92 -8.15 0.20
C LYS A 48 -10.89 -6.71 0.66
N VAL A 49 -10.94 -5.73 -0.25
CA VAL A 49 -10.97 -4.29 0.08
C VAL A 49 -12.08 -3.96 1.06
N LEU A 50 -13.28 -4.50 0.81
CA LEU A 50 -14.46 -4.19 1.63
C LEU A 50 -14.52 -4.98 2.93
N LYS A 51 -13.96 -6.19 2.97
CA LYS A 51 -14.04 -7.08 4.13
C LYS A 51 -12.85 -7.01 5.08
N LEU A 52 -11.77 -6.34 4.69
CA LEU A 52 -10.59 -6.21 5.54
C LEU A 52 -10.92 -5.41 6.79
N LYS A 53 -10.64 -6.00 7.95
CA LYS A 53 -10.90 -5.36 9.24
C LYS A 53 -9.74 -4.44 9.57
N MET A 54 -9.98 -3.13 9.61
CA MET A 54 -8.96 -2.10 9.84
C MET A 54 -9.31 -1.15 11.00
N TRP A 55 -10.48 -1.31 11.62
CA TRP A 55 -10.96 -0.49 12.74
C TRP A 55 -11.22 -1.32 14.00
N PRO A 56 -11.12 -0.71 15.18
CA PRO A 56 -11.60 -1.34 16.41
C PRO A 56 -13.13 -1.48 16.37
N ASP A 57 -13.68 -2.35 17.22
CA ASP A 57 -15.11 -2.35 17.52
C ASP A 57 -15.46 -1.41 18.69
N GLU A 58 -16.75 -1.31 18.99
CA GLU A 58 -17.29 -0.49 20.09
C GLU A 58 -16.79 -0.96 21.48
N SER A 59 -16.37 -2.21 21.61
CA SER A 59 -15.81 -2.77 22.84
C SER A 59 -14.30 -2.52 23.01
N GLY A 60 -13.67 -1.84 22.04
CA GLY A 60 -12.24 -1.55 22.04
C GLY A 60 -11.37 -2.67 21.47
N GLY A 61 -11.97 -3.76 20.96
CA GLY A 61 -11.23 -4.83 20.29
C GLY A 61 -10.62 -4.33 18.99
N THR A 62 -9.30 -4.42 18.82
CA THR A 62 -8.62 -4.00 17.59
C THR A 62 -8.86 -4.97 16.43
N TRP A 63 -8.84 -4.47 15.18
CA TRP A 63 -8.99 -5.26 13.95
C TRP A 63 -10.32 -6.03 13.86
N LYS A 64 -11.44 -5.37 14.19
CA LYS A 64 -12.76 -6.00 14.29
C LYS A 64 -13.74 -5.55 13.22
N GLN A 65 -13.66 -4.28 12.79
CA GLN A 65 -14.56 -3.67 11.84
C GLN A 65 -13.88 -3.39 10.50
N ASN A 66 -14.61 -3.61 9.41
CA ASN A 66 -14.22 -3.24 8.05
C ASN A 66 -14.83 -1.88 7.63
N VAL A 67 -14.53 -1.43 6.41
CA VAL A 67 -15.00 -0.11 5.91
C VAL A 67 -16.52 -0.02 5.81
N GLN A 68 -17.21 -1.14 5.54
CA GLN A 68 -18.68 -1.18 5.48
C GLN A 68 -19.28 -1.06 6.89
N ASP A 69 -18.69 -1.75 7.87
CA ASP A 69 -19.16 -1.72 9.27
C ASP A 69 -19.12 -0.30 9.86
N ILE A 70 -18.06 0.46 9.56
CA ILE A 70 -17.93 1.86 9.99
C ILE A 70 -18.65 2.86 9.07
N LYS A 71 -19.35 2.37 8.03
CA LYS A 71 -20.00 3.17 6.99
C LYS A 71 -19.05 4.18 6.31
N GLY A 72 -17.77 3.83 6.22
CA GLY A 72 -16.73 4.66 5.64
C GLY A 72 -16.76 4.67 4.12
N GLU A 73 -15.89 5.49 3.54
CA GLU A 73 -15.75 5.65 2.08
C GLU A 73 -14.52 4.90 1.55
N VAL A 74 -14.48 4.68 0.24
CA VAL A 74 -13.37 4.02 -0.46
C VAL A 74 -12.92 4.90 -1.61
N LEU A 75 -11.63 5.17 -1.72
CA LEU A 75 -11.03 5.88 -2.86
C LEU A 75 -10.08 4.92 -3.58
N CYS A 76 -10.42 4.54 -4.80
CA CYS A 76 -9.59 3.70 -5.65
C CYS A 76 -8.69 4.58 -6.53
N VAL A 77 -7.40 4.27 -6.60
CA VAL A 77 -6.41 4.95 -7.44
C VAL A 77 -5.56 3.90 -8.15
N SER A 78 -5.43 4.00 -9.48
CA SER A 78 -4.59 3.07 -10.24
C SER A 78 -3.10 3.36 -9.98
N GLN A 79 -2.33 2.31 -9.69
CA GLN A 79 -0.93 2.43 -9.26
C GLN A 79 -0.07 1.29 -9.79
N PHE A 80 0.21 1.26 -11.09
CA PHE A 80 0.98 0.18 -11.73
C PHE A 80 2.37 -0.04 -11.09
N THR A 81 2.94 0.99 -10.44
CA THR A 81 4.26 0.92 -9.82
C THR A 81 4.34 -0.04 -8.63
N LEU A 82 3.21 -0.49 -8.06
CA LEU A 82 3.22 -1.55 -7.04
C LEU A 82 3.79 -2.88 -7.57
N LEU A 83 3.81 -3.06 -8.89
CA LEU A 83 4.37 -4.22 -9.57
C LEU A 83 5.81 -3.99 -10.06
N ALA A 84 6.49 -2.97 -9.52
CA ALA A 84 7.90 -2.73 -9.80
C ALA A 84 8.79 -3.87 -9.27
N SER A 85 9.67 -4.36 -10.13
CA SER A 85 10.85 -5.13 -9.74
C SER A 85 12.03 -4.17 -9.53
N THR A 86 12.59 -4.16 -8.33
CA THR A 86 13.75 -3.35 -7.94
C THR A 86 15.00 -4.19 -7.70
N LYS A 87 15.01 -5.45 -8.15
CA LYS A 87 16.08 -6.41 -7.86
C LYS A 87 17.36 -6.19 -8.66
N LYS A 88 17.29 -5.50 -9.80
CA LYS A 88 18.41 -5.31 -10.73
C LYS A 88 18.70 -3.82 -10.93
N GLY A 89 19.70 -3.32 -10.20
CA GLY A 89 20.10 -1.90 -10.26
C GLY A 89 19.08 -0.96 -9.59
N ASN A 90 19.21 0.34 -9.83
CA ASN A 90 18.41 1.38 -9.16
C ASN A 90 17.19 1.84 -9.97
N LYS A 91 17.05 1.39 -11.22
CA LYS A 91 15.88 1.71 -12.07
C LYS A 91 14.82 0.63 -11.87
N PRO A 92 13.59 0.98 -11.43
CA PRO A 92 12.51 0.01 -11.34
C PRO A 92 12.12 -0.51 -12.72
N ASP A 93 11.86 -1.81 -12.80
CA ASP A 93 11.32 -2.49 -13.97
C ASP A 93 9.84 -2.84 -13.74
N PHE A 94 8.98 -2.63 -14.74
CA PHE A 94 7.54 -2.81 -14.60
C PHE A 94 6.99 -3.91 -15.51
N HIS A 95 7.83 -4.90 -15.90
CA HIS A 95 7.40 -5.94 -16.84
C HIS A 95 6.20 -6.76 -16.33
N GLY A 96 5.95 -6.78 -15.02
CA GLY A 96 4.85 -7.53 -14.39
C GLY A 96 3.50 -6.82 -14.46
N ALA A 97 3.47 -5.51 -14.73
CA ALA A 97 2.24 -4.75 -14.86
C ALA A 97 1.54 -5.00 -16.20
N ALA A 98 0.22 -5.12 -16.17
CA ALA A 98 -0.60 -5.03 -17.38
C ALA A 98 -0.47 -3.62 -17.98
N GLY A 99 -0.55 -3.54 -19.31
CA GLY A 99 -0.43 -2.27 -20.04
C GLY A 99 -1.63 -2.02 -20.95
N GLY A 100 -1.75 -0.79 -21.44
CA GLY A 100 -2.73 -0.43 -22.46
C GLY A 100 -4.20 -0.57 -22.02
N GLU A 101 -5.02 -1.07 -22.95
CA GLU A 101 -6.47 -1.20 -22.79
C GLU A 101 -6.85 -2.30 -21.78
N GLU A 102 -6.12 -3.42 -21.76
CA GLU A 102 -6.36 -4.53 -20.83
C GLU A 102 -6.26 -4.08 -19.36
N ALA A 103 -5.23 -3.29 -19.03
CA ALA A 103 -5.08 -2.75 -17.68
C ALA A 103 -6.22 -1.80 -17.29
N ARG A 104 -6.70 -0.99 -18.25
CA ARG A 104 -7.85 -0.10 -18.04
C ARG A 104 -9.12 -0.90 -17.81
N GLU A 105 -9.39 -1.89 -18.66
CA GLU A 105 -10.58 -2.73 -18.56
C GLU A 105 -10.67 -3.45 -17.22
N LEU A 106 -9.59 -4.12 -16.80
CA LEU A 106 -9.57 -4.83 -15.52
C LEU A 106 -9.65 -3.89 -14.32
N TYR A 107 -9.05 -2.70 -14.41
CA TYR A 107 -9.18 -1.69 -13.36
C TYR A 107 -10.60 -1.13 -13.26
N ASP A 108 -11.23 -0.83 -14.39
CA ASP A 108 -12.61 -0.33 -14.44
C ASP A 108 -13.58 -1.40 -13.92
N GLN A 109 -13.36 -2.68 -14.26
CA GLN A 109 -14.08 -3.81 -13.68
C GLN A 109 -13.88 -3.91 -12.16
N PHE A 110 -12.66 -3.70 -11.67
CA PHE A 110 -12.39 -3.66 -10.23
C PHE A 110 -13.14 -2.55 -9.52
N PHE A 111 -13.06 -1.33 -10.04
CA PHE A 111 -13.78 -0.18 -9.48
C PHE A 111 -15.30 -0.43 -9.47
N ALA A 112 -15.86 -0.88 -10.60
CA ALA A 112 -17.27 -1.22 -10.70
C ALA A 112 -17.68 -2.34 -9.73
N LYS A 113 -16.82 -3.34 -9.52
CA LYS A 113 -17.11 -4.43 -8.59
C LYS A 113 -17.10 -3.97 -7.14
N VAL A 114 -16.21 -3.06 -6.75
CA VAL A 114 -16.23 -2.45 -5.41
C VAL A 114 -17.53 -1.65 -5.21
N GLN A 115 -17.98 -0.90 -6.22
CA GLN A 115 -19.26 -0.20 -6.19
C GLN A 115 -20.45 -1.15 -6.03
N GLU A 116 -20.48 -2.24 -6.80
CA GLU A 116 -21.54 -3.26 -6.76
C GLU A 116 -21.65 -3.93 -5.38
N LEU A 117 -20.52 -4.24 -4.75
CA LEU A 117 -20.47 -4.93 -3.46
C LEU A 117 -20.71 -4.02 -2.24
N TYR A 118 -20.82 -2.69 -2.45
CA TYR A 118 -21.02 -1.72 -1.37
C TYR A 118 -22.13 -0.71 -1.69
N GLU A 119 -21.81 0.58 -1.73
CA GLU A 119 -22.74 1.66 -2.07
C GLU A 119 -22.02 2.56 -3.09
N PRO A 120 -22.53 2.71 -4.33
CA PRO A 120 -21.85 3.47 -5.37
C PRO A 120 -21.49 4.91 -4.97
N ALA A 121 -22.30 5.53 -4.11
CA ALA A 121 -22.06 6.89 -3.62
C ALA A 121 -20.81 7.01 -2.72
N LYS A 122 -20.40 5.94 -2.03
CA LYS A 122 -19.27 5.90 -1.09
C LYS A 122 -17.97 5.42 -1.70
N VAL A 123 -17.98 4.99 -2.96
CA VAL A 123 -16.81 4.50 -3.67
C VAL A 123 -16.44 5.52 -4.73
N LYS A 124 -15.27 6.14 -4.55
CA LYS A 124 -14.72 7.19 -5.40
C LYS A 124 -13.53 6.65 -6.18
N ASN A 125 -13.21 7.30 -7.28
CA ASN A 125 -12.13 6.92 -8.18
C ASN A 125 -11.13 8.07 -8.35
N GLY A 126 -9.91 7.74 -8.75
CA GLY A 126 -8.99 8.68 -9.39
C GLY A 126 -9.25 8.78 -10.90
N VAL A 127 -8.25 9.25 -11.64
CA VAL A 127 -8.28 9.31 -13.10
C VAL A 127 -7.20 8.40 -13.67
N PHE A 128 -7.62 7.28 -14.26
CA PHE A 128 -6.69 6.28 -14.79
C PHE A 128 -5.74 6.88 -15.84
N GLN A 129 -4.44 6.64 -15.68
CA GLN A 129 -3.34 7.18 -16.51
C GLN A 129 -3.12 8.69 -16.45
N ALA A 130 -3.85 9.44 -15.63
CA ALA A 130 -3.51 10.82 -15.37
C ALA A 130 -2.34 10.93 -14.39
N MET A 131 -1.56 12.00 -14.51
CA MET A 131 -0.66 12.42 -13.44
C MET A 131 -1.52 13.00 -12.31
N MET A 132 -1.53 12.31 -11.18
CA MET A 132 -2.35 12.65 -10.02
C MET A 132 -1.46 13.07 -8.87
N GLU A 133 -1.90 14.08 -8.14
CA GLU A 133 -1.46 14.34 -6.78
C GLU A 133 -2.49 13.70 -5.84
N VAL A 134 -2.01 12.93 -4.86
CA VAL A 134 -2.87 12.20 -3.92
C VAL A 134 -2.53 12.64 -2.50
N ASP A 135 -3.44 13.40 -1.89
CA ASP A 135 -3.33 13.79 -0.49
C ASP A 135 -3.88 12.70 0.40
N ILE A 136 -3.13 12.37 1.46
CA ILE A 136 -3.43 11.23 2.32
C ILE A 136 -3.26 11.64 3.78
N GLN A 137 -4.36 11.62 4.53
CA GLN A 137 -4.32 11.70 5.98
C GLN A 137 -4.41 10.28 6.58
N ASN A 138 -3.27 9.57 6.60
CA ASN A 138 -3.21 8.19 7.10
C ASN A 138 -3.46 8.15 8.62
N SER A 139 -4.42 7.33 9.04
CA SER A 139 -4.90 7.25 10.41
C SER A 139 -4.33 6.00 11.11
N GLY A 140 -3.42 6.18 12.05
CA GLY A 140 -2.77 5.09 12.80
C GLY A 140 -1.25 5.28 12.95
N PRO A 141 -0.47 5.17 11.86
CA PRO A 141 -0.89 4.80 10.51
C PRO A 141 -1.17 3.29 10.35
N VAL A 142 -2.09 2.94 9.45
CA VAL A 142 -2.37 1.54 9.06
C VAL A 142 -2.26 1.42 7.55
N THR A 143 -1.31 0.59 7.10
CA THR A 143 -1.06 0.32 5.68
C THR A 143 -0.91 -1.19 5.49
N LEU A 144 -1.69 -1.77 4.58
CA LEU A 144 -1.72 -3.21 4.34
C LEU A 144 -1.54 -3.50 2.85
N GLU A 145 -0.62 -4.41 2.54
CA GLU A 145 -0.43 -4.92 1.18
C GLU A 145 -1.28 -6.18 0.97
N ILE A 146 -1.94 -6.26 -0.18
CA ILE A 146 -2.75 -7.40 -0.59
C ILE A 146 -2.29 -7.85 -1.97
N ASP A 147 -2.06 -9.14 -2.11
CA ASP A 147 -1.86 -9.82 -3.38
C ASP A 147 -2.91 -10.93 -3.54
N THR A 148 -3.56 -11.00 -4.70
CA THR A 148 -4.49 -12.09 -5.04
C THR A 148 -3.77 -13.30 -5.62
N ASN A 149 -2.54 -13.14 -6.10
CA ASN A 149 -1.68 -14.21 -6.58
C ASN A 149 -0.30 -14.12 -5.92
N PRO A 150 -0.19 -14.42 -4.61
CA PRO A 150 1.11 -14.49 -3.97
C PRO A 150 1.89 -15.62 -4.64
N HIS A 151 2.84 -15.29 -5.52
CA HIS A 151 3.72 -16.28 -6.13
C HIS A 151 4.31 -17.14 -5.00
N LYS A 152 4.03 -18.46 -5.03
CA LYS A 152 4.63 -19.42 -4.11
C LYS A 152 6.14 -19.44 -4.36
N GLY A 153 6.90 -18.73 -3.53
CA GLY A 153 8.35 -18.84 -3.49
C GLY A 153 9.08 -17.52 -3.66
N GLN A 154 9.13 -16.73 -2.59
CA GLN A 154 10.34 -15.96 -2.27
C GLN A 154 10.49 -15.54 -0.80
N ASP A 155 9.82 -16.22 0.14
CA ASP A 155 10.37 -16.36 1.49
C ASP A 155 11.42 -17.47 1.43
N GLY A 156 12.65 -17.07 1.12
CA GLY A 156 13.81 -17.92 1.29
C GLY A 156 14.02 -18.22 2.77
N ASN A 157 13.27 -19.20 3.31
CA ASN A 157 13.64 -19.86 4.55
C ASN A 157 14.87 -20.75 4.28
N LYS A 158 16.01 -20.11 4.00
CA LYS A 158 17.31 -20.75 4.23
C LYS A 158 17.55 -20.65 5.73
N LYS A 159 17.31 -21.76 6.44
CA LYS A 159 17.87 -21.99 7.77
C LYS A 159 19.36 -21.58 7.75
N PRO A 160 19.85 -20.77 8.70
CA PRO A 160 21.28 -20.58 8.83
C PRO A 160 21.89 -21.96 9.15
N GLY A 161 22.74 -22.42 8.24
CA GLY A 161 23.62 -23.54 8.48
C GLY A 161 24.52 -23.21 9.66
N ASN A 162 24.65 -24.18 10.55
CA ASN A 162 25.50 -24.15 11.72
C ASN A 162 26.96 -24.22 11.24
N GLU A 163 27.64 -23.08 11.12
CA GLU A 163 29.08 -23.03 10.92
C GLU A 163 29.73 -22.35 12.13
N GLN A 164 30.32 -23.19 12.96
CA GLN A 164 31.30 -22.82 13.98
C GLN A 164 32.56 -22.32 13.25
N GLY A 165 32.97 -21.09 13.54
CA GLY A 165 34.17 -20.48 13.01
C GLY A 165 34.80 -19.57 14.06
N GLU A 166 36.04 -19.89 14.42
CA GLU A 166 36.79 -19.47 15.59
C GLU A 166 37.03 -17.95 15.75
N HIS A 167 37.11 -17.53 17.01
CA HIS A 167 37.69 -16.27 17.45
C HIS A 167 39.11 -16.06 16.91
N GLN A 168 39.40 -14.87 16.38
CA GLN A 168 40.71 -14.24 16.55
C GLN A 168 40.55 -12.73 16.79
N GLN A 169 41.02 -12.31 17.96
CA GLN A 169 41.22 -10.92 18.35
C GLN A 169 42.38 -10.31 17.56
N SER A 170 42.23 -9.08 17.08
CA SER A 170 43.35 -8.15 17.01
C SER A 170 42.88 -6.72 17.30
N ARG A 171 43.67 -6.01 18.11
CA ARG A 171 43.39 -4.68 18.66
C ARG A 171 43.96 -3.58 17.76
N ALA A 172 43.18 -2.50 17.71
CA ALA A 172 43.55 -1.07 17.72
C ALA A 172 44.35 -0.45 16.57
N SER A 173 43.79 0.62 16.00
CA SER A 173 44.41 1.96 16.02
C SER A 173 43.32 3.03 15.93
N ALA A 174 43.44 4.08 16.75
CA ALA A 174 42.61 5.27 16.70
C ALA A 174 43.03 6.16 15.52
N ASP A 175 42.05 6.76 14.85
CA ASP A 175 42.27 7.94 14.02
C ASP A 175 41.16 8.96 14.34
N GLU A 176 41.60 10.05 14.98
CA GLU A 176 40.79 11.22 15.30
C GLU A 176 40.74 12.12 14.07
N GLY A 177 39.55 12.43 13.55
CA GLY A 177 39.45 13.52 12.58
C GLY A 177 38.22 13.53 11.70
N LYS A 178 37.15 14.13 12.21
CA LYS A 178 36.29 15.15 11.56
C LYS A 178 34.89 15.06 12.14
N GLY A 179 34.50 16.13 12.86
CA GLY A 179 33.17 16.28 13.43
C GLY A 179 32.10 16.14 12.35
N LYS A 180 31.34 15.05 12.42
CA LYS A 180 30.00 15.01 11.85
C LYS A 180 29.08 15.66 12.87
N VAL A 181 28.59 16.85 12.56
CA VAL A 181 27.37 17.34 13.22
C VAL A 181 26.26 16.43 12.73
N ALA A 182 25.96 15.40 13.50
CA ALA A 182 24.69 14.70 13.38
C ALA A 182 23.67 15.60 14.08
N GLU A 183 22.96 16.41 13.31
CA GLU A 183 21.74 17.03 13.83
C GLU A 183 20.77 15.89 14.13
N SER A 184 20.64 15.56 15.42
CA SER A 184 19.65 14.60 15.87
C SER A 184 18.29 15.27 15.84
N PHE A 185 17.35 14.68 15.11
CA PHE A 185 15.95 15.06 15.19
C PHE A 185 15.46 14.82 16.62
N GLN A 186 15.18 15.90 17.36
CA GLN A 186 14.57 15.82 18.68
C GLN A 186 13.06 15.89 18.53
N LEU A 187 12.37 14.80 18.85
CA LEU A 187 10.92 14.80 18.99
C LEU A 187 10.53 15.72 20.15
N PRO A 188 9.54 16.61 19.96
CA PRO A 188 8.90 17.31 21.07
C PRO A 188 8.49 16.31 22.15
N VAL A 189 8.85 16.59 23.41
CA VAL A 189 8.60 15.68 24.54
C VAL A 189 7.10 15.44 24.72
N GLU A 190 6.27 16.42 24.32
CA GLU A 190 4.81 16.35 24.34
C GLU A 190 4.21 15.31 23.36
N LEU A 191 5.03 14.75 22.46
CA LEU A 191 4.62 13.69 21.53
C LEU A 191 5.10 12.29 21.94
N LEU A 192 5.75 12.14 23.11
CA LEU A 192 6.34 10.88 23.57
C LEU A 192 5.52 10.14 24.65
N ASP A 193 4.26 10.52 24.85
CA ASP A 193 3.34 9.89 25.81
C ASP A 193 2.61 8.65 25.28
#